data_AF-A0A842WD05-F1
#
_entry.id   AF-A0A842WD05-F1
#
_cell.length_a   1.000
_cell.length_b   1.000
_cell.length_c   1.000
_cell.angle_alpha   90.00
_cell.angle_beta   90.00
_cell.angle_gamma   90.00
#
_symmetry.space_group_name_H-M   'P 1'
#
loop_
_entity.id
_entity.type
_entity.pdbx_description
1 polymer ?
#
loop_
_entity_poly.entity_id
_entity_poly.type
_entity_poly.pdbx_seq_one_letter_code
_entity_poly.pdbx_strand_id
1 'polypeptide(L)'
;MRLLLLTALVLLFSGCTFGACREPKRIVGGECCLDGNANDICDHYESDIYQRVECDLPYIEYGGSCCLDSNGNKVCDELEDDAVPYTIAEPTTTTSTSSTSTTSTTTSSTTVTSSTTTTTVYVAPTSTTLPVCWDSDGGENYDDPGVTIGKNRIPPHYNLSVSDYCRTNTSLIEYSCNGEIVLRHEHVCGVGEMCVNGECCIPLGEQCKSSSECCSGNCHRKRFFGLCV
;
A
#
# COMPACT_ATOMS: atom_id res chain seq x y z
N MET A 1 43.78 -45.06 -15.81
CA MET A 1 43.89 -44.64 -14.39
C MET A 1 44.51 -43.24 -14.18
N ARG A 2 44.51 -42.32 -15.17
CA ARG A 2 45.03 -40.94 -15.03
C ARG A 2 43.98 -39.84 -15.21
N LEU A 3 42.72 -40.19 -15.50
CA LEU A 3 41.66 -39.23 -15.83
C LEU A 3 40.72 -38.90 -14.65
N LEU A 4 40.84 -39.60 -13.53
CA LEU A 4 39.99 -39.41 -12.33
C LEU A 4 40.57 -38.40 -11.31
N LEU A 5 41.79 -37.88 -11.52
CA LEU A 5 42.42 -36.96 -10.56
C LEU A 5 42.19 -35.48 -10.87
N LEU A 6 41.68 -35.13 -12.06
CA LEU A 6 41.49 -33.74 -12.48
C LEU A 6 40.10 -33.17 -12.16
N THR A 7 39.10 -34.01 -11.88
CA THR A 7 37.75 -33.55 -11.49
C THR A 7 37.63 -33.21 -10.00
N ALA A 8 38.57 -33.61 -9.15
CA ALA A 8 38.54 -33.30 -7.72
C ALA A 8 39.18 -31.95 -7.35
N LEU A 9 39.98 -31.34 -8.23
CA LEU A 9 40.70 -30.08 -7.94
C LEU A 9 39.92 -28.82 -8.30
N VAL A 10 38.86 -28.93 -9.12
CA VAL A 10 38.07 -27.78 -9.61
C VAL A 10 36.95 -27.38 -8.63
N LEU A 11 36.68 -28.18 -7.59
CA LEU A 11 35.63 -27.90 -6.59
C LEU A 11 36.09 -27.10 -5.36
N LEU A 12 37.35 -26.62 -5.32
CA LEU A 12 37.92 -25.99 -4.12
C LEU A 12 38.00 -24.44 -4.15
N PHE A 13 37.52 -23.77 -5.20
CA PHE A 13 37.68 -22.30 -5.33
C PHE A 13 36.39 -21.49 -5.51
N SER A 14 35.23 -21.99 -5.09
CA SER A 14 34.00 -21.18 -5.13
C SER A 14 33.30 -21.07 -3.78
N GLY A 15 34.09 -21.05 -2.70
CA GLY A 15 33.64 -20.53 -1.42
C GLY A 15 33.72 -19.00 -1.44
N CYS A 16 32.75 -18.33 -2.05
CA CYS A 16 32.51 -16.93 -1.75
C CYS A 16 32.18 -16.86 -0.26
N THR A 17 33.15 -16.44 0.55
CA THR A 17 32.88 -15.99 1.92
C THR A 17 31.95 -14.81 1.78
N PHE A 18 30.64 -15.04 1.95
CA PHE A 18 29.65 -13.98 2.08
C PHE A 18 30.13 -13.11 3.24
N GLY A 19 30.66 -11.94 2.88
CA GLY A 19 31.40 -11.09 3.79
C GLY A 19 30.47 -10.64 4.90
N ALA A 20 30.69 -11.16 6.11
CA ALA A 20 30.08 -10.59 7.30
C ALA A 20 30.53 -9.12 7.39
N CYS A 21 29.57 -8.20 7.41
CA CYS A 21 29.86 -6.81 7.72
C CYS A 21 30.38 -6.73 9.15
N ARG A 22 31.40 -5.89 9.37
CA ARG A 22 31.83 -5.59 10.74
C ARG A 22 30.85 -4.60 11.34
N GLU A 23 30.37 -4.87 12.54
CA GLU A 23 29.59 -3.92 13.34
C GLU A 23 30.28 -2.54 13.36
N PRO A 24 29.53 -1.42 13.26
CA PRO A 24 28.07 -1.31 13.31
C PRO A 24 27.38 -1.41 11.93
N LYS A 25 27.95 -2.17 10.98
CA LYS A 25 27.36 -2.35 9.64
C LYS A 25 26.60 -3.67 9.52
N ARG A 26 25.52 -3.69 8.75
CA ARG A 26 24.70 -4.88 8.47
C ARG A 26 24.48 -5.11 6.97
N ILE A 27 24.12 -6.33 6.58
CA ILE A 27 23.90 -6.70 5.17
C ILE A 27 22.45 -6.43 4.80
N VAL A 28 22.22 -5.55 3.82
CA VAL A 28 20.91 -5.32 3.20
C VAL A 28 21.09 -5.37 1.69
N GLY A 29 20.31 -6.20 0.99
CA GLY A 29 20.39 -6.33 -0.47
C GLY A 29 21.72 -6.86 -1.02
N GLY A 30 22.56 -7.48 -0.18
CA GLY A 30 23.90 -7.95 -0.57
C GLY A 30 25.02 -6.92 -0.36
N GLU A 31 24.71 -5.72 0.13
CA GLU A 31 25.69 -4.68 0.46
C GLU A 31 25.73 -4.40 1.97
N CYS A 32 26.88 -3.93 2.47
CA CYS A 32 27.03 -3.51 3.87
C CYS A 32 26.61 -2.06 4.05
N CYS A 33 25.58 -1.81 4.86
CA CYS A 33 25.13 -0.48 5.24
C CYS A 33 25.40 -0.18 6.72
N LEU A 34 25.52 1.08 7.10
CA LEU A 34 25.70 1.51 8.49
C LEU A 34 24.37 1.44 9.25
N ASP A 35 24.38 0.86 10.45
CA ASP A 35 23.27 0.85 11.41
C ASP A 35 23.83 1.43 12.73
N GLY A 36 23.91 2.75 12.78
CA GLY A 36 24.58 3.51 13.83
C GLY A 36 23.85 3.46 15.17
N ASN A 37 22.54 3.19 15.16
CA ASN A 37 21.70 3.14 16.37
C ASN A 37 21.29 1.70 16.77
N ALA A 38 21.75 0.69 16.02
CA ALA A 38 21.51 -0.74 16.24
C ALA A 38 20.01 -1.10 16.26
N ASN A 39 19.20 -0.46 15.43
CA ASN A 39 17.77 -0.73 15.31
C ASN A 39 17.40 -1.68 14.17
N ASP A 40 18.39 -2.32 13.55
CA ASP A 40 18.20 -3.23 12.44
C ASP A 40 17.62 -2.55 11.17
N ILE A 41 17.98 -1.29 10.92
CA ILE A 41 17.71 -0.54 9.69
C ILE A 41 18.99 0.17 9.27
N CYS A 42 19.23 0.36 7.96
CA CYS A 42 20.38 1.15 7.54
C CYS A 42 20.10 2.64 7.78
N ASP A 43 21.04 3.39 8.35
CA ASP A 43 20.94 4.83 8.64
C ASP A 43 20.50 5.67 7.42
N HIS A 44 20.92 5.28 6.21
CA HIS A 44 20.48 5.97 4.99
C HIS A 44 19.00 5.75 4.66
N TYR A 45 18.43 4.60 5.03
CA TYR A 45 17.00 4.35 4.91
C TYR A 45 16.21 4.99 6.06
N GLU A 46 16.87 5.36 7.16
CA GLU A 46 16.20 6.06 8.27
C GLU A 46 15.83 7.50 7.90
N SER A 47 16.65 8.17 7.08
CA SER A 47 16.34 9.55 6.64
C SER A 47 15.07 9.63 5.80
N ASP A 48 14.71 8.54 5.11
CA ASP A 48 13.61 8.52 4.16
C ASP A 48 12.34 7.89 4.78
N ILE A 49 12.49 7.03 5.79
CA ILE A 49 11.38 6.34 6.47
C ILE A 49 10.83 7.15 7.66
N TYR A 50 11.63 8.05 8.24
CA TYR A 50 11.21 8.94 9.33
C TYR A 50 11.54 10.40 9.05
N GLN A 51 11.07 10.95 7.93
CA GLN A 51 10.71 12.39 7.97
C GLN A 51 9.46 12.54 8.84
N ARG A 52 9.65 12.34 10.15
CA ARG A 52 8.74 12.87 11.13
C ARG A 52 8.74 14.38 10.90
N VAL A 53 7.58 14.93 10.62
CA VAL A 53 7.46 16.35 10.38
C VAL A 53 7.69 17.04 11.72
N GLU A 54 8.94 17.43 11.97
CA GLU A 54 9.32 18.13 13.18
C GLU A 54 8.86 19.59 13.04
N CYS A 55 7.81 19.91 13.79
CA CYS A 55 7.21 21.23 13.79
C CYS A 55 7.87 22.08 14.87
N ASP A 56 8.40 23.24 14.48
CA ASP A 56 8.82 24.25 15.44
C ASP A 56 7.60 24.78 16.20
N LEU A 57 7.70 24.89 17.53
CA LEU A 57 6.66 25.53 18.33
C LEU A 57 6.42 26.97 17.80
N PRO A 58 5.15 27.41 17.64
CA PRO A 58 3.90 26.85 18.19
C PRO A 58 3.15 25.88 17.26
N TYR A 59 3.80 25.23 16.31
CA TYR A 59 3.13 24.29 15.39
C TYR A 59 3.15 22.85 15.93
N ILE A 60 2.13 22.06 15.60
CA ILE A 60 2.00 20.64 15.96
C ILE A 60 1.85 19.75 14.72
N GLU A 61 2.20 18.48 14.86
CA GLU A 61 2.05 17.47 13.80
C GLU A 61 0.60 16.98 13.73
N TYR A 62 -0.08 17.26 12.61
CA TYR A 62 -1.42 16.75 12.33
C TYR A 62 -1.49 16.25 10.89
N GLY A 63 -1.84 14.98 10.72
CA GLY A 63 -2.01 14.37 9.40
C GLY A 63 -0.73 14.30 8.54
N GLY A 64 0.47 14.39 9.12
CA GLY A 64 1.73 14.42 8.37
C GLY A 64 2.12 15.80 7.83
N SER A 65 1.60 16.87 8.43
CA SER A 65 1.97 18.26 8.18
C SER A 65 1.97 19.06 9.49
N CYS A 66 2.60 20.23 9.50
CA CYS A 66 2.54 21.15 10.64
C CYS A 66 1.31 22.05 10.54
N CYS A 67 0.51 22.11 11.60
CA CYS A 67 -0.57 23.08 11.78
C CYS A 67 -0.30 23.96 13.00
N LEU A 68 -0.82 25.19 13.01
CA LEU A 68 -0.62 26.14 14.09
C LEU A 68 -1.46 25.73 15.32
N ASP A 69 -0.85 25.75 16.51
CA ASP A 69 -1.51 25.56 17.82
C ASP A 69 -1.14 26.75 18.71
N SER A 70 -1.84 27.87 18.51
CA SER A 70 -1.53 29.13 19.19
C SER A 70 -1.77 29.07 20.69
N ASN A 71 -2.66 28.18 21.15
CA ASN A 71 -3.07 28.10 22.55
C ASN A 71 -2.43 26.91 23.31
N GLY A 72 -1.69 26.04 22.62
CA GLY A 72 -0.94 24.91 23.18
C GLY A 72 -1.82 23.74 23.62
N ASN A 73 -3.04 23.60 23.09
CA ASN A 73 -3.97 22.54 23.47
C ASN A 73 -3.80 21.25 22.64
N LYS A 74 -2.86 21.23 21.69
CA LYS A 74 -2.57 20.13 20.76
C LYS A 74 -3.69 19.85 19.75
N VAL A 75 -4.47 20.86 19.42
CA VAL A 75 -5.44 20.87 18.31
C VAL A 75 -5.00 21.96 17.34
N CYS A 76 -5.13 21.71 16.04
CA CYS A 76 -4.86 22.76 15.06
C CYS A 76 -5.88 23.88 15.23
N ASP A 77 -5.45 25.15 15.31
CA ASP A 77 -6.32 26.31 15.47
C ASP A 77 -7.46 26.32 14.42
N GLU A 78 -7.19 25.86 13.19
CA GLU A 78 -8.19 25.76 12.11
C GLU A 78 -9.31 24.74 12.36
N LEU A 79 -9.09 23.78 13.27
CA LEU A 79 -10.08 22.77 13.68
C LEU A 79 -10.85 23.20 14.93
N GLU A 80 -10.46 24.30 15.58
CA GLU A 80 -11.13 24.82 16.77
C GLU A 80 -12.43 25.56 16.43
N ASP A 81 -12.50 26.18 15.26
CA ASP A 81 -13.65 26.99 14.84
C ASP A 81 -14.91 26.15 14.56
N ASP A 82 -14.76 24.85 14.28
CA ASP A 82 -15.86 23.91 14.05
C ASP A 82 -16.21 23.05 15.28
N ALA A 83 -15.46 23.19 16.37
CA ALA A 83 -15.72 22.48 17.61
C ALA A 83 -16.94 23.10 18.32
N VAL A 84 -18.14 22.62 17.96
CA VAL A 84 -19.32 22.69 18.84
C VAL A 84 -18.88 22.29 20.24
N PRO A 85 -19.20 23.06 21.29
CA PRO A 85 -18.70 22.83 22.64
C PRO A 85 -19.13 21.44 23.11
N TYR A 86 -18.21 20.49 22.98
CA TYR A 86 -18.39 19.15 23.52
C TYR A 86 -18.15 19.29 25.02
N THR A 87 -19.25 19.46 25.74
CA THR A 87 -19.25 19.34 27.19
C THR A 87 -18.74 17.94 27.51
N ILE A 88 -17.49 17.83 27.96
CA ILE A 88 -16.88 16.56 28.36
C ILE A 88 -17.66 16.09 29.60
N ALA A 89 -18.64 15.21 29.38
CA ALA A 89 -19.26 14.45 30.44
C ALA A 89 -18.22 13.45 30.96
N GLU A 90 -18.07 13.45 32.29
CA GLU A 90 -17.23 12.57 33.08
C GLU A 90 -17.42 11.09 32.67
N PRO A 91 -16.33 10.29 32.56
CA PRO A 91 -16.40 8.96 31.97
C PRO A 91 -17.19 7.99 32.86
N THR A 92 -18.41 7.66 32.43
CA THR A 92 -19.19 6.56 33.03
C THR A 92 -18.91 5.27 32.27
N THR A 93 -18.24 4.34 32.94
CA THR A 93 -17.94 2.99 32.45
C THR A 93 -19.23 2.25 32.10
N THR A 94 -19.45 1.98 30.82
CA THR A 94 -20.61 1.20 30.36
C THR A 94 -20.12 0.00 29.57
N THR A 95 -20.47 -1.18 30.08
CA THR A 95 -20.22 -2.50 29.49
C THR A 95 -21.16 -2.70 28.31
N SER A 96 -20.61 -2.88 27.11
CA SER A 96 -21.40 -3.11 25.90
C SER A 96 -21.45 -4.59 25.56
N THR A 97 -22.65 -5.15 25.71
CA THR A 97 -23.04 -6.50 25.32
C THR A 97 -23.29 -6.55 23.81
N SER A 98 -22.76 -7.58 23.13
CA SER A 98 -23.04 -7.86 21.71
C SER A 98 -24.52 -8.14 21.47
N SER A 99 -25.09 -7.44 20.50
CA SER A 99 -26.36 -7.81 19.86
C SER A 99 -26.20 -7.84 18.34
N THR A 100 -26.52 -9.00 17.79
CA THR A 100 -26.63 -9.38 16.38
C THR A 100 -27.85 -8.73 15.70
N SER A 101 -27.91 -8.86 14.36
CA SER A 101 -29.02 -8.56 13.40
C SER A 101 -28.80 -7.24 12.63
N THR A 102 -29.08 -7.08 11.32
CA THR A 102 -29.91 -7.83 10.37
C THR A 102 -29.51 -7.43 8.95
N THR A 103 -29.48 -8.40 8.03
CA THR A 103 -29.27 -8.23 6.58
C THR A 103 -30.45 -7.49 5.93
N SER A 104 -30.17 -6.46 5.13
CA SER A 104 -31.17 -5.79 4.28
C SER A 104 -30.75 -5.85 2.81
N THR A 105 -31.54 -6.60 2.05
CA THR A 105 -31.49 -6.80 0.61
C THR A 105 -31.95 -5.53 -0.10
N THR A 106 -31.19 -5.01 -1.07
CA THR A 106 -31.65 -3.89 -1.92
C THR A 106 -31.58 -4.27 -3.40
N THR A 107 -32.72 -4.08 -4.04
CA THR A 107 -33.14 -4.49 -5.38
C THR A 107 -32.56 -3.60 -6.48
N SER A 108 -32.22 -4.22 -7.60
CA SER A 108 -31.77 -3.62 -8.87
C SER A 108 -32.79 -2.68 -9.52
N SER A 109 -32.30 -1.62 -10.19
CA SER A 109 -33.03 -0.95 -11.28
C SER A 109 -32.08 -0.63 -12.43
N THR A 110 -32.34 -1.28 -13.56
CA THR A 110 -31.69 -1.09 -14.86
C THR A 110 -32.30 0.10 -15.59
N THR A 111 -31.49 1.09 -15.95
CA THR A 111 -31.94 2.23 -16.79
C THR A 111 -31.40 2.05 -18.21
N VAL A 112 -32.31 1.80 -19.14
CA VAL A 112 -32.07 1.76 -20.59
C VAL A 112 -31.84 3.20 -21.06
N THR A 113 -30.68 3.49 -21.66
CA THR A 113 -30.39 4.82 -22.22
C THR A 113 -30.34 4.75 -23.74
N SER A 114 -31.18 5.58 -24.35
CA SER A 114 -31.42 5.74 -25.78
C SER A 114 -30.20 6.24 -26.56
N SER A 115 -29.96 5.62 -27.70
CA SER A 115 -29.02 6.05 -28.74
C SER A 115 -29.46 7.37 -29.36
N THR A 116 -28.69 8.44 -29.12
CA THR A 116 -28.88 9.75 -29.76
C THR A 116 -27.74 9.99 -30.74
N THR A 117 -28.08 10.04 -32.03
CA THR A 117 -27.14 10.30 -33.14
C THR A 117 -26.71 11.76 -33.08
N THR A 118 -25.44 12.00 -32.76
CA THR A 118 -24.89 13.36 -32.62
C THR A 118 -23.99 13.68 -33.82
N THR A 119 -24.34 14.76 -34.50
CA THR A 119 -23.63 15.37 -35.63
C THR A 119 -22.20 15.77 -35.23
N THR A 120 -21.20 15.20 -35.91
CA THR A 120 -19.78 15.45 -35.67
C THR A 120 -19.35 16.80 -36.26
N VAL A 121 -19.12 17.78 -35.40
CA VAL A 121 -18.33 18.98 -35.71
C VAL A 121 -16.88 18.64 -35.40
N TYR A 122 -16.01 18.74 -36.41
CA TYR A 122 -14.57 18.54 -36.24
C TYR A 122 -13.99 19.73 -35.49
N VAL A 123 -13.73 19.53 -34.19
CA VAL A 123 -13.01 20.45 -33.33
C VAL A 123 -11.56 19.96 -33.23
N ALA A 124 -10.59 20.86 -33.40
CA ALA A 124 -9.16 20.54 -33.30
C ALA A 124 -8.84 19.85 -31.96
N PRO A 125 -7.92 18.87 -31.93
CA PRO A 125 -7.59 18.12 -30.72
C PRO A 125 -7.09 19.08 -29.65
N THR A 126 -7.90 19.29 -28.62
CA THR A 126 -7.51 20.04 -27.44
C THR A 126 -6.51 19.18 -26.68
N SER A 127 -5.35 19.74 -26.36
CA SER A 127 -4.32 19.10 -25.54
C SER A 127 -4.99 18.46 -24.33
N THR A 128 -5.04 17.14 -24.33
CA THR A 128 -5.69 16.36 -23.29
C THR A 128 -4.77 16.44 -22.08
N THR A 129 -5.12 17.30 -21.13
CA THR A 129 -4.49 17.35 -19.82
C THR A 129 -4.51 15.93 -19.29
N LEU A 130 -3.33 15.32 -19.13
CA LEU A 130 -3.19 13.96 -18.61
C LEU A 130 -4.00 13.83 -17.31
N PRO A 131 -4.66 12.68 -17.06
CA PRO A 131 -5.39 12.46 -15.83
C PRO A 131 -4.43 12.69 -14.66
N VAL A 132 -4.87 13.51 -13.72
CA VAL A 132 -3.96 14.06 -12.71
C VAL A 132 -3.52 13.02 -11.69
N CYS A 133 -4.33 11.98 -11.54
CA CYS A 133 -3.95 10.72 -10.96
C CYS A 133 -4.65 9.60 -11.75
N TRP A 134 -3.98 8.48 -11.95
CA TRP A 134 -4.51 7.30 -12.62
C TRP A 134 -4.16 6.06 -11.80
N ASP A 135 -5.14 5.17 -11.67
CA ASP A 135 -5.05 3.93 -10.91
C ASP A 135 -5.48 2.76 -11.79
N SER A 136 -4.67 1.71 -11.89
CA SER A 136 -4.89 0.67 -12.90
C SER A 136 -6.00 -0.33 -12.55
N ASP A 137 -6.36 -0.43 -11.28
CA ASP A 137 -7.32 -1.37 -10.70
C ASP A 137 -8.63 -0.70 -10.23
N GLY A 138 -8.68 0.64 -10.26
CA GLY A 138 -9.86 1.43 -10.00
C GLY A 138 -10.00 1.98 -8.58
N GLY A 139 -8.93 2.04 -7.78
CA GLY A 139 -8.93 2.68 -6.47
C GLY A 139 -8.37 1.76 -5.38
N GLU A 140 -9.11 1.56 -4.30
CA GLU A 140 -8.73 0.61 -3.24
C GLU A 140 -9.25 -0.80 -3.60
N ASN A 141 -8.59 -1.47 -4.54
CA ASN A 141 -8.91 -2.81 -5.00
C ASN A 141 -7.83 -3.84 -4.63
N TYR A 142 -7.92 -4.35 -3.41
CA TYR A 142 -6.98 -5.31 -2.85
C TYR A 142 -6.96 -6.70 -3.53
N ASP A 143 -7.92 -7.00 -4.41
CA ASP A 143 -8.07 -8.32 -5.07
C ASP A 143 -7.44 -8.34 -6.49
N ASP A 144 -6.93 -7.21 -7.02
CA ASP A 144 -6.20 -7.15 -8.29
C ASP A 144 -4.91 -6.33 -8.07
N PRO A 145 -3.76 -6.67 -8.69
CA PRO A 145 -2.55 -5.87 -8.52
C PRO A 145 -2.65 -4.55 -9.29
N GLY A 146 -2.35 -3.44 -8.60
CA GLY A 146 -2.45 -2.09 -9.13
C GLY A 146 -1.12 -1.36 -9.36
N VAL A 147 -1.21 -0.33 -10.20
CA VAL A 147 -0.20 0.69 -10.45
C VAL A 147 -0.90 2.04 -10.39
N THR A 148 -0.44 2.88 -9.47
CA THR A 148 -0.94 4.26 -9.31
C THR A 148 0.09 5.24 -9.83
N ILE A 149 -0.36 6.21 -10.63
CA ILE A 149 0.43 7.32 -11.15
C ILE A 149 -0.24 8.62 -10.73
N GLY A 150 0.44 9.49 -9.98
CA GLY A 150 -0.12 10.76 -9.50
C GLY A 150 0.94 11.65 -8.89
N LYS A 151 0.57 12.53 -7.95
CA LYS A 151 1.53 13.33 -7.16
C LYS A 151 1.72 12.73 -5.77
N ASN A 152 2.91 12.86 -5.20
CA ASN A 152 3.11 12.51 -3.80
C ASN A 152 2.37 13.49 -2.86
N ARG A 153 2.12 13.07 -1.61
CA ARG A 153 1.42 13.88 -0.61
C ARG A 153 2.29 15.02 -0.02
N ILE A 154 3.61 14.93 -0.11
CA ILE A 154 4.56 15.83 0.56
C ILE A 154 4.94 16.98 -0.38
N PRO A 155 4.73 18.25 -0.01
CA PRO A 155 5.26 19.38 -0.77
C PRO A 155 6.80 19.39 -0.78
N PRO A 156 7.46 19.71 -1.92
CA PRO A 156 6.85 20.01 -3.22
C PRO A 156 6.30 18.77 -3.90
N HIS A 157 5.09 18.87 -4.45
CA HIS A 157 4.46 17.76 -5.16
C HIS A 157 5.25 17.36 -6.41
N TYR A 158 5.69 16.11 -6.48
CA TYR A 158 6.32 15.51 -7.66
C TYR A 158 5.52 14.31 -8.16
N ASN A 159 5.69 14.00 -9.45
CA ASN A 159 5.04 12.86 -10.08
C ASN A 159 5.60 11.56 -9.49
N LEU A 160 4.72 10.72 -8.96
CA LEU A 160 4.98 9.42 -8.40
C LEU A 160 4.31 8.35 -9.28
N SER A 161 5.02 7.26 -9.54
CA SER A 161 4.47 6.03 -10.10
C SER A 161 4.87 4.89 -9.19
N VAL A 162 3.88 4.20 -8.65
CA VAL A 162 4.09 3.19 -7.61
C VAL A 162 3.12 2.02 -7.83
N SER A 163 3.57 0.82 -7.49
CA SER A 163 2.76 -0.40 -7.58
C SER A 163 2.43 -0.91 -6.18
N ASP A 164 1.31 -1.59 -6.06
CA ASP A 164 0.96 -2.30 -4.83
C ASP A 164 1.99 -3.38 -4.56
N TYR A 165 2.21 -3.65 -3.28
CA TYR A 165 3.16 -4.67 -2.88
C TYR A 165 2.80 -5.31 -1.55
N CYS A 166 3.23 -6.56 -1.40
CA CYS A 166 3.07 -7.29 -0.15
C CYS A 166 4.10 -6.83 0.88
N ARG A 167 3.63 -6.22 1.97
CA ARG A 167 4.46 -5.91 3.13
C ARG A 167 4.80 -7.19 3.91
N THR A 168 3.81 -8.06 4.07
CA THR A 168 3.96 -9.39 4.67
C THR A 168 3.18 -10.41 3.84
N ASN A 169 3.22 -11.69 4.21
CA ASN A 169 2.40 -12.71 3.56
C ASN A 169 0.89 -12.55 3.82
N THR A 170 0.47 -11.69 4.76
CA THR A 170 -0.95 -11.44 5.08
C THR A 170 -1.31 -9.96 5.04
N SER A 171 -0.44 -9.09 4.56
CA SER A 171 -0.70 -7.66 4.46
C SER A 171 -0.11 -7.06 3.20
N LEU A 172 -0.87 -6.20 2.53
CA LEU A 172 -0.44 -5.43 1.38
C LEU A 172 -0.38 -3.94 1.70
N ILE A 173 0.44 -3.23 0.94
CA ILE A 173 0.37 -1.78 0.80
C ILE A 173 -0.30 -1.50 -0.53
N GLU A 174 -1.47 -0.89 -0.43
CA GLU A 174 -2.27 -0.38 -1.53
C GLU A 174 -1.91 1.07 -1.78
N TYR A 175 -1.75 1.44 -3.04
CA TYR A 175 -1.72 2.81 -3.49
C TYR A 175 -2.99 3.13 -4.24
N SER A 176 -3.55 4.32 -3.99
CA SER A 176 -4.76 4.73 -4.68
C SER A 176 -4.83 6.23 -4.93
N CYS A 177 -5.64 6.62 -5.90
CA CYS A 177 -5.82 8.03 -6.25
C CYS A 177 -6.88 8.75 -5.38
N ASN A 178 -6.50 9.85 -4.74
CA ASN A 178 -7.42 10.84 -4.18
C ASN A 178 -7.18 12.22 -4.83
N GLY A 179 -7.98 12.53 -5.85
CA GLY A 179 -7.78 13.71 -6.69
C GLY A 179 -6.47 13.61 -7.47
N GLU A 180 -5.50 14.46 -7.15
CA GLU A 180 -4.16 14.45 -7.76
C GLU A 180 -3.13 13.65 -6.95
N ILE A 181 -3.47 13.28 -5.72
CA ILE A 181 -2.53 12.76 -4.73
C ILE A 181 -2.62 11.24 -4.67
N VAL A 182 -1.47 10.57 -4.70
CA VAL A 182 -1.35 9.15 -4.40
C VAL A 182 -1.42 8.95 -2.88
N LEU A 183 -2.40 8.18 -2.44
CA LEU A 183 -2.55 7.73 -1.06
C LEU A 183 -1.89 6.37 -0.87
N ARG A 184 -1.53 6.07 0.38
CA ARG A 184 -0.97 4.78 0.81
C ARG A 184 -1.86 4.22 1.88
N HIS A 185 -2.44 3.05 1.65
CA HIS A 185 -3.22 2.30 2.62
C HIS A 185 -2.54 0.97 2.94
N GLU A 186 -2.63 0.57 4.20
CA GLU A 186 -2.20 -0.76 4.62
C GLU A 186 -3.45 -1.62 4.82
N HIS A 187 -3.50 -2.76 4.13
CA HIS A 187 -4.61 -3.69 4.21
C HIS A 187 -4.13 -5.06 4.68
N VAL A 188 -4.90 -5.68 5.57
CA VAL A 188 -4.66 -7.04 6.05
C VAL A 188 -5.58 -7.97 5.28
N CYS A 189 -5.01 -8.93 4.56
CA CYS A 189 -5.78 -9.91 3.80
C CYS A 189 -6.74 -10.71 4.71
N GLY A 190 -7.84 -11.17 4.14
CA GLY A 190 -8.86 -11.94 4.85
C GLY A 190 -8.34 -13.26 5.41
N VAL A 191 -9.14 -13.90 6.26
CA VAL A 191 -8.79 -15.21 6.83
C VAL A 191 -8.65 -16.25 5.71
N GLY A 192 -7.47 -16.87 5.62
CA GLY A 192 -7.15 -17.86 4.59
C GLY A 192 -6.65 -17.24 3.27
N GLU A 193 -6.57 -15.93 3.18
CA GLU A 193 -5.91 -15.22 2.08
C GLU A 193 -4.44 -14.98 2.41
N MET A 194 -3.65 -14.85 1.36
CA MET A 194 -2.26 -14.42 1.43
C MET A 194 -2.01 -13.32 0.41
N CYS A 195 -1.12 -12.39 0.75
CA CYS A 195 -0.66 -11.40 -0.20
C CYS A 195 0.38 -12.02 -1.12
N VAL A 196 0.18 -11.88 -2.42
CA VAL A 196 1.16 -12.22 -3.45
C VAL A 196 1.13 -11.15 -4.52
N ASN A 197 2.30 -10.67 -4.97
CA ASN A 197 2.40 -9.72 -6.08
C ASN A 197 1.56 -8.43 -5.96
N GLY A 198 1.25 -7.99 -4.73
CA GLY A 198 0.46 -6.77 -4.50
C GLY A 198 -1.05 -7.00 -4.43
N GLU A 199 -1.53 -8.25 -4.44
CA GLU A 199 -2.95 -8.59 -4.30
C GLU A 199 -3.18 -9.61 -3.17
N CYS A 200 -4.34 -9.54 -2.51
CA CYS A 200 -4.82 -10.57 -1.59
C CYS A 200 -5.53 -11.67 -2.37
N CYS A 201 -5.06 -12.91 -2.24
CA CYS A 201 -5.70 -14.04 -2.92
C CYS A 201 -5.80 -15.27 -2.03
N ILE A 202 -6.81 -16.12 -2.28
CA ILE A 202 -6.99 -17.39 -1.57
C ILE A 202 -6.21 -18.47 -2.33
N PRO A 203 -5.22 -19.14 -1.70
CA PRO A 203 -4.52 -20.25 -2.34
C PRO A 203 -5.50 -21.40 -2.54
N LEU A 204 -5.77 -21.76 -3.79
CA LEU A 204 -6.67 -22.87 -4.14
C LEU A 204 -5.93 -24.21 -4.08
N GLY A 205 -5.59 -24.64 -2.86
CA GLY A 205 -4.97 -25.94 -2.58
C GLY A 205 -3.58 -26.15 -3.21
N GLU A 206 -3.02 -27.35 -3.02
CA GLU A 206 -1.64 -27.76 -3.37
C GLU A 206 -1.23 -27.65 -4.85
N GLN A 207 -2.06 -27.07 -5.73
CA GLN A 207 -1.82 -27.13 -7.18
C GLN A 207 -1.13 -25.90 -7.77
N CYS A 208 -0.88 -24.84 -7.00
CA CYS A 208 -0.02 -23.75 -7.50
C CYS A 208 1.45 -24.20 -7.45
N LYS A 209 2.10 -24.29 -8.62
CA LYS A 209 3.54 -24.61 -8.68
C LYS A 209 4.42 -23.46 -8.21
N SER A 210 3.90 -22.24 -8.18
CA SER A 210 4.58 -21.04 -7.70
C SER A 210 3.58 -20.07 -7.08
N SER A 211 4.02 -19.23 -6.14
CA SER A 211 3.18 -18.23 -5.48
C SER A 211 2.51 -17.29 -6.49
N SER A 212 3.23 -16.86 -7.52
CA SER A 212 2.70 -15.99 -8.59
C SER A 212 1.58 -16.61 -9.44
N GLU A 213 1.52 -17.94 -9.53
CA GLU A 213 0.45 -18.62 -10.30
C GLU A 213 -0.85 -18.74 -9.52
N CYS A 214 -0.83 -18.64 -8.19
CA CYS A 214 -2.05 -18.75 -7.39
C CYS A 214 -3.04 -17.61 -7.65
N CYS A 215 -2.54 -16.41 -7.99
CA CYS A 215 -3.40 -15.26 -8.18
C CYS A 215 -3.58 -14.89 -9.68
N SER A 216 -2.54 -15.01 -10.51
CA SER A 216 -2.58 -14.48 -11.89
C SER A 216 -3.20 -15.37 -12.98
N GLY A 217 -3.72 -16.57 -12.69
CA GLY A 217 -4.10 -17.50 -13.75
C GLY A 217 -5.30 -18.40 -13.46
N ASN A 218 -6.47 -18.01 -13.98
CA ASN A 218 -7.68 -18.84 -14.14
C ASN A 218 -8.50 -19.19 -12.89
N CYS A 219 -8.13 -18.71 -11.72
CA CYS A 219 -8.92 -18.95 -10.52
C CYS A 219 -9.81 -17.77 -10.22
N HIS A 220 -10.99 -17.79 -10.85
CA HIS A 220 -12.20 -17.01 -10.57
C HIS A 220 -12.02 -15.83 -9.61
N ARG A 221 -11.92 -14.63 -10.18
CA ARG A 221 -12.42 -13.39 -9.53
C ARG A 221 -13.70 -13.74 -8.78
N LYS A 222 -13.82 -13.36 -7.50
CA LYS A 222 -14.91 -13.63 -6.54
C LYS A 222 -16.31 -13.14 -7.00
N ARG A 223 -16.66 -13.21 -8.27
CA ARG A 223 -18.01 -12.96 -8.78
C ARG A 223 -18.81 -14.26 -8.71
N PHE A 224 -19.54 -14.36 -7.59
CA PHE A 224 -20.75 -15.17 -7.42
C PHE A 224 -20.61 -16.69 -7.47
N PHE A 225 -21.03 -17.33 -6.38
CA PHE A 225 -21.54 -18.71 -6.25
C PHE A 225 -21.62 -19.49 -7.58
N GLY A 226 -20.54 -20.19 -7.92
CA GLY A 226 -20.54 -21.16 -9.01
C GLY A 226 -19.52 -22.23 -8.66
N LEU A 227 -20.01 -23.44 -8.40
CA LEU A 227 -19.19 -24.61 -8.09
C LEU A 227 -18.00 -24.72 -9.06
N CYS A 228 -16.80 -24.93 -8.51
CA CYS A 228 -15.71 -25.54 -9.25
C CYS A 228 -16.11 -26.99 -9.56
N VAL A 229 -16.43 -27.29 -10.82
CA VAL A 229 -16.50 -28.65 -11.35
C VAL A 229 -15.27 -28.88 -12.22
#